data_AF-A0A378THF1-F1
#
_entry.id   AF-A0A378THF1-F1
#
_cell.length_a   1.000
_cell.length_b   1.000
_cell.length_c   1.000
_cell.angle_alpha   90.00
_cell.angle_beta   90.00
_cell.angle_gamma   90.00
#
_symmetry.space_group_name_H-M   'P 1'
#
loop_
_entity.id
_entity.type
_entity.pdbx_description
1 polymer ?
#
loop_
_entity_poly.entity_id
_entity_poly.type
_entity_poly.pdbx_seq_one_letter_code
_entity_poly.pdbx_strand_id
1 'polypeptide(L)'
;MTFMGKTVLGGALVSAATVAMLSAPVAAAEPCRADAATATISQVSGAASQYLAGHPGANDALSNALTQPRDQATTTVRNYFMANPGEYFDLRNITAPLQTLRSQCGASFAGSDLIAAFDEFQMG
;
A
#
# COMPACT_ATOMS: atom_id res chain seq x y z
N MET A 1 -55.58 8.95 -12.09
CA MET A 1 -56.25 8.21 -11.01
C MET A 1 -55.43 6.97 -10.65
N THR A 2 -55.09 6.88 -9.37
CA THR A 2 -54.53 5.75 -8.61
C THR A 2 -55.30 4.44 -8.78
N PHE A 3 -54.60 3.29 -8.72
CA PHE A 3 -54.92 2.03 -8.00
C PHE A 3 -53.67 1.13 -8.12
N MET A 4 -52.76 0.98 -7.16
CA MET A 4 -52.82 0.40 -5.80
C MET A 4 -53.36 -1.04 -5.72
N GLY A 5 -52.44 -2.00 -5.53
CA GLY A 5 -52.64 -3.13 -4.62
C GLY A 5 -52.56 -4.55 -5.21
N LYS A 6 -51.54 -5.33 -4.80
CA LYS A 6 -51.65 -6.40 -3.78
C LYS A 6 -50.43 -7.32 -3.73
N THR A 7 -49.88 -7.45 -2.53
CA THR A 7 -48.96 -8.49 -2.06
C THR A 7 -49.54 -9.89 -2.26
N VAL A 8 -48.71 -10.86 -2.69
CA VAL A 8 -48.94 -12.29 -2.45
C VAL A 8 -47.64 -12.89 -1.90
N LEU A 9 -47.69 -13.34 -0.65
CA LEU A 9 -46.73 -14.28 -0.08
C LEU A 9 -47.06 -15.70 -0.56
N GLY A 10 -46.04 -16.50 -0.82
CA GLY A 10 -46.11 -17.97 -0.73
C GLY A 10 -45.85 -18.71 -2.04
N GLY A 11 -44.71 -19.40 -2.12
CA GLY A 11 -44.43 -20.37 -3.18
C GLY A 11 -42.95 -20.71 -3.28
N ALA A 12 -42.44 -21.57 -2.39
CA ALA A 12 -41.14 -22.19 -2.58
C ALA A 12 -41.21 -23.16 -3.77
N LEU A 13 -40.44 -22.89 -4.82
CA LEU A 13 -40.00 -23.89 -5.79
C LEU A 13 -38.52 -23.64 -6.11
N VAL A 14 -37.71 -24.60 -5.68
CA VAL A 14 -36.28 -24.74 -5.95
C VAL A 14 -36.05 -24.55 -7.45
N SER A 15 -35.37 -23.48 -7.82
CA SER A 15 -34.85 -23.27 -9.17
C SER A 15 -33.41 -22.83 -9.05
N ALA A 16 -32.56 -23.64 -9.68
CA ALA A 16 -31.12 -23.54 -9.91
C ALA A 16 -30.41 -22.31 -9.33
N ALA A 17 -29.40 -22.55 -8.48
CA ALA A 17 -28.40 -21.58 -8.09
C ALA A 17 -27.64 -21.06 -9.34
N THR A 18 -28.20 -20.05 -10.00
CA THR A 18 -27.40 -19.11 -10.77
C THR A 18 -26.68 -18.27 -9.73
N VAL A 19 -25.40 -18.59 -9.50
CA VAL A 19 -24.51 -17.64 -8.84
C VAL A 19 -24.46 -16.44 -9.78
N ALA A 20 -25.33 -15.46 -9.54
CA ALA A 20 -25.16 -14.14 -10.07
C ALA A 20 -23.79 -13.70 -9.56
N MET A 21 -22.78 -13.75 -10.43
CA MET A 21 -21.58 -12.97 -10.26
C MET A 21 -22.07 -11.53 -10.24
N LEU A 22 -22.40 -11.01 -9.06
CA LEU A 22 -22.46 -9.57 -8.86
C LEU A 22 -21.03 -9.10 -9.09
N SER A 23 -20.68 -8.80 -10.34
CA SER A 23 -19.62 -7.88 -10.67
C SER A 23 -20.08 -6.53 -10.14
N ALA A 24 -19.98 -6.36 -8.81
CA ALA A 24 -19.98 -5.06 -8.20
C ALA A 24 -18.92 -4.24 -8.96
N PRO A 25 -19.20 -2.98 -9.31
CA PRO A 25 -18.15 -2.14 -9.83
C PRO A 25 -17.05 -2.12 -8.78
N VAL A 26 -15.91 -2.74 -9.08
CA VAL A 26 -14.67 -2.38 -8.42
C VAL A 26 -14.53 -0.90 -8.71
N ALA A 27 -14.88 -0.07 -7.73
CA ALA A 27 -14.51 1.33 -7.76
C ALA A 27 -13.00 1.29 -7.99
N ALA A 28 -12.57 1.69 -9.19
CA ALA A 28 -11.15 1.81 -9.47
C ALA A 28 -10.63 2.76 -8.38
N ALA A 29 -9.83 2.23 -7.45
CA ALA A 29 -9.21 3.05 -6.44
C ALA A 29 -8.40 4.09 -7.21
N GLU A 30 -8.75 5.36 -7.07
CA GLU A 30 -7.89 6.41 -7.61
C GLU A 30 -6.54 6.24 -6.91
N PRO A 31 -5.45 5.94 -7.64
CA PRO A 31 -4.17 5.64 -7.02
C PRO A 31 -3.67 6.81 -6.16
N CYS A 32 -4.15 8.02 -6.46
CA CYS A 32 -3.81 9.27 -5.80
C CYS A 32 -4.83 9.66 -4.72
N ARG A 33 -5.44 8.67 -4.05
CA ARG A 33 -6.20 8.88 -2.82
C ARG A 33 -5.47 8.33 -1.61
N ALA A 34 -5.76 8.91 -0.45
CA ALA A 34 -5.13 8.52 0.82
C ALA A 34 -5.33 7.03 1.17
N ASP A 35 -6.50 6.45 0.88
CA ASP A 35 -6.80 5.05 1.12
C ASP A 35 -5.94 4.11 0.25
N ALA A 36 -5.82 4.41 -1.05
CA ALA A 36 -4.99 3.65 -1.98
C ALA A 36 -3.49 3.76 -1.65
N ALA A 37 -3.02 4.96 -1.30
CA ALA A 37 -1.64 5.20 -0.87
C ALA A 37 -1.31 4.44 0.41
N THR A 38 -2.19 4.50 1.42
CA THR A 38 -2.02 3.78 2.70
C THR A 38 -2.00 2.27 2.49
N ALA A 39 -2.86 1.73 1.62
CA ALA A 39 -2.86 0.31 1.28
C ALA A 39 -1.52 -0.12 0.65
N THR A 40 -1.00 0.67 -0.30
CA THR A 40 0.29 0.40 -0.95
C THR A 40 1.44 0.45 0.06
N ILE A 41 1.46 1.47 0.94
CA ILE A 41 2.48 1.60 2.00
C ILE A 41 2.41 0.42 2.95
N SER A 42 1.22 -0.01 3.36
CA SER A 42 1.04 -1.15 4.26
C SER A 42 1.56 -2.45 3.65
N GLN A 43 1.24 -2.68 2.37
CA GLN A 43 1.74 -3.84 1.63
C GLN A 43 3.27 -3.86 1.56
N VAL A 44 3.89 -2.75 1.13
CA VAL A 44 5.34 -2.66 0.98
C VAL A 44 6.04 -2.73 2.34
N SER A 45 5.49 -2.11 3.37
CA SER A 45 6.05 -2.15 4.73
C SER A 45 6.02 -3.56 5.31
N GLY A 46 4.92 -4.30 5.10
CA GLY A 46 4.82 -5.70 5.50
C GLY A 46 5.85 -6.59 4.79
N ALA A 47 5.99 -6.45 3.47
CA ALA A 47 6.98 -7.19 2.69
C ALA A 47 8.43 -6.83 3.09
N ALA A 48 8.72 -5.54 3.28
CA ALA A 48 10.03 -5.07 3.74
C ALA A 48 10.35 -5.58 5.14
N SER A 49 9.39 -5.56 6.08
CA SER A 49 9.58 -6.09 7.44
C SER A 49 9.94 -7.57 7.42
N GLN A 50 9.22 -8.39 6.64
CA GLN A 50 9.53 -9.81 6.49
C GLN A 50 10.92 -10.04 5.89
N TYR A 51 11.26 -9.28 4.84
CA TYR A 51 12.57 -9.36 4.21
C TYR A 51 13.70 -9.01 5.18
N LEU A 52 13.59 -7.88 5.88
CA LEU A 52 14.61 -7.39 6.81
C LEU A 52 14.79 -8.30 8.02
N ALA A 53 13.72 -8.95 8.50
CA ALA A 53 13.83 -9.97 9.54
C ALA A 53 14.68 -11.18 9.12
N GLY A 54 14.71 -11.51 7.82
CA GLY A 54 15.58 -12.54 7.25
C GLY A 54 16.97 -12.06 6.85
N HIS A 55 17.22 -10.74 6.83
CA HIS A 55 18.45 -10.12 6.35
C HIS A 55 18.99 -9.12 7.40
N PRO A 56 19.63 -9.63 8.48
CA PRO A 56 20.08 -8.79 9.59
C PRO A 56 21.09 -7.71 9.16
N GLY A 57 21.96 -7.99 8.18
CA GLY A 57 22.90 -7.00 7.64
C GLY A 57 22.19 -5.79 7.00
N ALA A 58 21.16 -6.04 6.17
CA ALA A 58 20.37 -4.98 5.55
C ALA A 58 19.58 -4.20 6.60
N ASN A 59 19.02 -4.92 7.58
CA ASN A 59 18.28 -4.32 8.68
C ASN A 59 19.17 -3.38 9.50
N ASP A 60 20.38 -3.79 9.85
CA ASP A 60 21.33 -2.98 10.60
C ASP A 60 21.80 -1.77 9.79
N ALA A 61 22.11 -1.96 8.51
CA ALA A 61 22.53 -0.88 7.62
C ALA A 61 21.45 0.20 7.47
N LEU A 62 20.19 -0.19 7.25
CA LEU A 62 19.07 0.73 7.18
C LEU A 62 18.75 1.36 8.54
N SER A 63 18.79 0.59 9.63
CA SER A 63 18.55 1.10 10.99
C SER A 63 19.58 2.15 11.39
N ASN A 64 20.85 1.91 11.10
CA ASN A 64 21.92 2.88 11.34
C ASN A 64 21.70 4.14 10.51
N ALA A 65 21.36 4.00 9.23
CA ALA A 65 21.10 5.12 8.34
C ALA A 65 19.93 6.01 8.81
N LEU A 66 18.91 5.46 9.47
CA LEU A 66 17.79 6.24 10.02
C LEU A 66 18.22 7.25 11.10
N THR A 67 19.33 6.98 11.81
CA THR A 67 19.83 7.84 12.90
C THR A 67 20.85 8.87 12.42
N GLN A 68 21.28 8.78 11.17
CA GLN A 68 22.37 9.57 10.63
C GLN A 68 21.88 10.84 9.93
N PRO A 69 22.73 11.89 9.86
CA PRO A 69 22.54 12.98 8.91
C PRO A 69 22.34 12.46 7.47
N ARG A 70 21.55 13.16 6.67
CA ARG A 70 21.07 12.66 5.36
C ARG A 70 22.20 12.27 4.40
N ASP A 71 23.28 13.02 4.39
CA ASP A 71 24.50 12.78 3.60
C ASP A 71 25.22 11.49 4.04
N GLN A 72 25.35 11.30 5.35
CA GLN A 72 25.93 10.10 5.94
C GLN A 72 25.04 8.87 5.70
N ALA A 73 23.74 8.99 5.92
CA ALA A 73 22.76 7.94 5.67
C ALA A 73 22.81 7.46 4.21
N THR A 74 22.88 8.40 3.25
CA THR A 74 22.99 8.08 1.82
C THR A 74 24.25 7.26 1.52
N THR A 75 25.36 7.63 2.15
CA THR A 75 26.65 6.94 1.98
C THR A 75 26.60 5.54 2.60
N THR A 76 26.07 5.40 3.82
CA THR A 76 25.89 4.12 4.52
C THR A 76 25.07 3.14 3.68
N VAL A 77 23.89 3.57 3.22
CA VAL A 77 23.00 2.73 2.40
C VAL A 77 23.68 2.34 1.08
N ARG A 78 24.30 3.29 0.38
CA ARG A 78 24.98 3.02 -0.89
C ARG A 78 26.10 2.00 -0.72
N ASN A 79 26.98 2.20 0.26
CA ASN A 79 28.14 1.32 0.46
C ASN A 79 27.70 -0.11 0.79
N TYR A 80 26.68 -0.26 1.64
CA TYR A 80 26.14 -1.58 1.98
C TYR A 80 25.57 -2.30 0.74
N PHE A 81 24.73 -1.62 -0.05
CA PHE A 81 24.08 -2.25 -1.21
C PHE A 81 25.01 -2.40 -2.43
N MET A 82 26.10 -1.64 -2.51
CA MET A 82 27.17 -1.92 -3.48
C MET A 82 27.93 -3.20 -3.15
N ALA A 83 28.11 -3.51 -1.87
CA ALA A 83 28.70 -4.77 -1.42
C ALA A 83 27.71 -5.94 -1.48
N ASN A 84 26.40 -5.66 -1.41
CA ASN A 84 25.32 -6.66 -1.40
C ASN A 84 24.31 -6.43 -2.54
N PRO A 85 24.71 -6.64 -3.81
CA PRO A 85 23.87 -6.32 -4.97
C PRO A 85 22.61 -7.19 -5.07
N GLY A 86 22.61 -8.42 -4.56
CA GLY A 86 21.40 -9.26 -4.50
C GLY A 86 20.32 -8.61 -3.64
N GLU A 87 20.69 -8.23 -2.41
CA GLU A 87 19.77 -7.60 -1.47
C GLU A 87 19.26 -6.24 -1.97
N TYR A 88 20.08 -5.53 -2.76
CA TYR A 88 19.64 -4.31 -3.44
C TYR A 88 18.48 -4.59 -4.40
N PHE A 89 18.60 -5.60 -5.26
CA PHE A 89 17.54 -5.92 -6.23
C PHE A 89 16.27 -6.41 -5.53
N ASP A 90 16.41 -7.20 -4.47
CA ASP A 90 15.27 -7.69 -3.70
C ASP A 90 14.49 -6.53 -3.06
N LEU A 91 15.18 -5.63 -2.35
CA LEU A 91 14.52 -4.44 -1.77
C LEU A 91 14.01 -3.46 -2.82
N ARG A 92 14.69 -3.34 -3.97
CA ARG A 92 14.18 -2.53 -5.10
C ARG A 92 12.86 -3.10 -5.62
N ASN A 93 12.74 -4.42 -5.72
CA ASN A 93 11.51 -5.07 -6.16
C ASN A 93 10.40 -4.92 -5.11
N ILE A 94 10.71 -5.10 -3.82
CA ILE A 94 9.77 -4.90 -2.71
C ILE A 94 9.21 -3.46 -2.71
N THR A 95 10.07 -2.47 -2.95
CA THR A 95 9.69 -1.05 -2.93
C THR A 95 9.17 -0.50 -4.26
N ALA A 96 9.14 -1.30 -5.32
CA ALA A 96 8.68 -0.89 -6.64
C ALA A 96 7.25 -0.30 -6.65
N PRO A 97 6.26 -0.83 -5.90
CA PRO A 97 4.92 -0.25 -5.86
C PRO A 97 4.91 1.21 -5.37
N LEU A 98 5.79 1.58 -4.43
CA LEU A 98 5.91 2.97 -3.96
C LEU A 98 6.49 3.90 -5.03
N GLN A 99 7.42 3.41 -5.85
CA GLN A 99 7.97 4.18 -6.96
C GLN A 99 6.90 4.42 -8.02
N THR A 100 6.13 3.38 -8.36
CA THR A 100 4.99 3.48 -9.27
C THR A 100 3.96 4.48 -8.78
N LEU A 101 3.59 4.43 -7.48
CA LEU A 101 2.67 5.37 -6.86
C LEU A 101 3.18 6.82 -6.97
N ARG A 102 4.46 7.06 -6.67
CA ARG A 102 5.10 8.38 -6.80
C ARG A 102 5.09 8.88 -8.25
N SER A 103 5.34 8.01 -9.22
CA SER A 103 5.31 8.37 -10.65
C SER A 103 3.90 8.72 -11.13
N GLN A 104 2.86 8.11 -10.56
CA GLN A 104 1.46 8.39 -10.93
C GLN A 104 0.89 9.63 -10.24
N CYS A 105 1.28 9.88 -8.99
CA CYS A 105 0.63 10.87 -8.13
C CYS A 105 1.50 12.07 -7.75
N GLY A 106 2.79 12.05 -8.11
CA GLY A 106 3.74 13.12 -7.82
C GLY A 106 4.47 12.94 -6.48
N ALA A 107 5.43 13.84 -6.23
CA ALA A 107 6.29 13.78 -5.04
C ALA A 107 5.51 13.94 -3.73
N SER A 108 4.39 14.69 -3.76
CA SER A 108 3.49 14.97 -2.63
C SER A 108 2.65 13.78 -2.15
N PHE A 109 2.76 12.62 -2.81
CA PHE A 109 2.11 11.37 -2.40
C PHE A 109 3.12 10.36 -1.80
N ALA A 110 4.31 10.84 -1.45
CA ALA A 110 5.28 10.01 -0.73
C ALA A 110 4.80 9.77 0.70
N GLY A 111 5.26 8.68 1.33
CA GLY A 111 4.90 8.35 2.71
C GLY A 111 5.15 9.49 3.71
N SER A 112 6.10 10.39 3.43
CA SER A 112 6.35 11.59 4.24
C SER A 112 5.18 12.57 4.29
N ASP A 113 4.50 12.80 3.17
CA ASP A 113 3.38 13.74 3.10
C ASP A 113 2.14 13.17 3.77
N LEU A 114 1.94 11.85 3.63
CA LEU A 114 0.89 11.13 4.37
C LEU A 114 1.12 11.19 5.88
N ILE A 115 2.36 11.00 6.33
CA ILE A 115 2.72 11.14 7.75
C ILE A 115 2.47 12.57 8.23
N ALA A 116 2.86 13.59 7.46
CA ALA A 116 2.61 14.99 7.80
C ALA A 116 1.11 15.30 7.92
N ALA A 117 0.28 14.75 7.02
CA ALA A 117 -1.17 14.91 7.08
C ALA A 117 -1.78 14.27 8.35
N PHE A 118 -1.26 13.11 8.78
CA PHE A 118 -1.70 12.50 10.04
C PHE A 118 -1.20 13.24 11.29
N ASP A 119 -0.04 13.87 11.23
CA ASP A 119 0.49 14.71 12.30
C ASP A 119 -0.39 15.96 12.51
N GLU A 120 -0.71 16.68 11.42
CA GLU A 120 -1.64 17.82 11.44
C GLU A 120 -3.02 17.44 12.00
N PHE A 121 -3.56 16.28 11.62
CA PHE A 121 -4.83 15.78 12.16
C PHE A 121 -4.78 15.57 13.69
N GLN A 122 -3.64 15.13 14.23
CA GLN A 122 -3.49 14.91 15.68
C GLN A 122 -3.31 16.21 16.48
N MET A 123 -2.98 17.32 15.83
CA MET A 123 -2.84 18.63 16.48
C MET A 123 -4.17 19.38 16.65
N GLY A 124 -5.26 18.93 16.01
CA GLY A 124 -6.61 19.52 16.08
C GLY A 124 -7.55 18.78 17.00
#